data_AF-A0A9N9INA9-F1
#
_entry.id   AF-A0A9N9INA9-F1
#
_cell.length_a   1.000
_cell.length_b   1.000
_cell.length_c   1.000
_cell.angle_alpha   90.00
_cell.angle_beta   90.00
_cell.angle_gamma   90.00
#
_symmetry.space_group_name_H-M   'P 1'
#
loop_
_entity.id
_entity.type
_entity.pdbx_description
1 polymer ?
#
loop_
_entity_poly.entity_id
_entity_poly.type
_entity_poly.pdbx_seq_one_letter_code
_entity_poly.pdbx_strand_id
1 'polypeptide(L)'
;KPESQENRHNSTKRFENHTQNYSKATDSTYRYNDHNSTFSSIDISHNEQWLQHLFDVLAEDEVDHYSNFLYYKGETCDSKDIDGMSEEDYAAFIRKAEQQAEQQRLMRHYQAEQIRLQEIRHERRISYLAHWNQFDINGQSSVVFKDIPWPTTDIRRLSKVDVEDFLLSGIKDDSEIRSILRQEQIRFHPDRWHRWIKRMPSERQKKKIMETVTEIS
;
A
#
# COMPACT_ATOMS: atom_id res chain seq x y z
N LYS A 1 19.90 -47.51 24.52
CA LYS A 1 18.72 -46.71 24.87
C LYS A 1 19.16 -45.25 24.93
N PRO A 2 18.87 -44.42 23.92
CA PRO A 2 18.88 -42.97 24.06
C PRO A 2 17.45 -42.45 24.27
N GLU A 3 17.33 -41.51 25.18
CA GLU A 3 16.11 -40.95 25.73
C GLU A 3 15.80 -39.64 24.99
N SER A 4 14.72 -39.65 24.20
CA SER A 4 14.29 -38.52 23.38
C SER A 4 13.56 -37.49 24.25
N GLN A 5 14.09 -36.27 24.36
CA GLN A 5 13.38 -35.14 24.95
C GLN A 5 12.58 -34.40 23.87
N GLU A 6 11.26 -34.64 23.85
CA GLU A 6 10.28 -33.86 23.08
C GLU A 6 10.07 -32.49 23.72
N ASN A 7 10.52 -31.43 23.05
CA ASN A 7 10.12 -30.05 23.33
C ASN A 7 8.80 -29.75 22.60
N ARG A 8 7.68 -29.74 23.34
CA ARG A 8 6.37 -29.28 22.84
C ARG A 8 6.16 -27.82 23.22
N HIS A 9 6.23 -26.94 22.23
CA HIS A 9 5.75 -25.56 22.30
C HIS A 9 4.25 -25.50 22.00
N ASN A 10 3.42 -25.16 22.98
CA ASN A 10 2.04 -24.74 22.75
C ASN A 10 1.89 -23.27 23.18
N SER A 11 2.00 -22.36 22.21
CA SER A 11 1.72 -20.93 22.35
C SER A 11 0.30 -20.65 21.86
N THR A 12 -0.68 -20.76 22.75
CA THR A 12 -2.04 -20.29 22.49
C THR A 12 -2.12 -18.80 22.80
N LYS A 13 -1.91 -17.96 21.77
CA LYS A 13 -2.22 -16.53 21.83
C LYS A 13 -3.72 -16.33 21.61
N ARG A 14 -4.44 -16.19 22.72
CA ARG A 14 -5.84 -15.81 22.80
C ARG A 14 -5.94 -14.31 22.48
N PHE A 15 -6.61 -13.96 21.39
CA PHE A 15 -6.96 -12.57 21.11
C PHE A 15 -8.12 -12.18 22.03
N GLU A 16 -7.81 -11.43 23.08
CA GLU A 16 -8.80 -10.74 23.90
C GLU A 16 -9.29 -9.50 23.14
N ASN A 17 -10.56 -9.57 22.74
CA ASN A 17 -11.30 -8.46 22.15
C ASN A 17 -11.43 -7.33 23.17
N HIS A 18 -10.67 -6.25 22.94
CA HIS A 18 -10.76 -5.04 23.74
C HIS A 18 -11.97 -4.22 23.28
N THR A 19 -13.15 -4.49 23.85
CA THR A 19 -14.31 -3.61 23.74
C THR A 19 -14.08 -2.40 24.65
N GLN A 20 -13.77 -1.24 24.04
CA GLN A 20 -13.69 0.01 24.78
C GLN A 20 -15.10 0.55 25.05
N ASN A 21 -15.45 0.52 26.34
CA ASN A 21 -16.57 1.24 26.94
C ASN A 21 -16.35 2.76 26.80
N TYR A 22 -17.14 3.43 25.96
CA TYR A 22 -17.27 4.88 25.99
C TYR A 22 -18.32 5.28 27.03
N SER A 23 -17.84 5.68 28.20
CA SER A 23 -18.64 6.31 29.25
C SER A 23 -18.87 7.81 28.96
N LYS A 24 -20.15 8.16 28.83
CA LYS A 24 -20.85 9.34 29.38
C LYS A 24 -20.16 10.73 29.34
N ALA A 25 -20.75 11.56 28.48
CA ALA A 25 -21.40 12.85 28.76
C ALA A 25 -20.69 13.89 29.64
N THR A 26 -20.44 15.06 29.03
CA THR A 26 -20.70 16.35 29.66
C THR A 26 -21.37 17.29 28.68
N ASP A 27 -22.43 17.93 29.17
CA ASP A 27 -23.23 18.99 28.57
C ASP A 27 -22.40 19.99 27.75
N SER A 28 -22.82 20.21 26.51
CA SER A 28 -22.50 21.42 25.78
C SER A 28 -23.78 21.95 25.15
N THR A 29 -24.42 22.84 25.87
CA THR A 29 -25.57 23.66 25.45
C THR A 29 -25.17 24.51 24.23
N TYR A 30 -25.22 23.93 23.04
CA TYR A 30 -25.17 24.69 21.79
C TYR A 30 -26.59 25.09 21.37
N ARG A 31 -26.80 26.41 21.35
CA ARG A 31 -27.93 27.08 20.71
C ARG A 31 -28.11 26.52 19.30
N TYR A 32 -29.27 25.93 19.05
CA TYR A 32 -29.79 25.74 17.70
C TYR A 32 -30.04 27.12 17.09
N ASN A 33 -29.12 27.57 16.23
CA ASN A 33 -29.48 28.49 15.17
C ASN A 33 -30.03 27.63 14.03
N ASP A 34 -31.35 27.68 13.86
CA ASP A 34 -32.08 27.26 12.66
C ASP A 34 -31.57 28.09 11.46
N HIS A 35 -30.42 27.69 10.93
CA HIS A 35 -30.09 27.97 9.54
C HIS A 35 -30.58 26.78 8.75
N ASN A 36 -31.68 27.05 8.06
CA ASN A 36 -32.27 26.32 6.95
C ASN A 36 -31.15 25.92 5.97
N SER A 37 -30.46 24.82 6.28
CA SER A 37 -29.37 24.30 5.48
C SER A 37 -30.04 23.52 4.36
N THR A 38 -30.29 24.23 3.27
CA THR A 38 -30.51 23.66 1.94
C THR A 38 -29.56 22.47 1.81
N PHE A 39 -30.11 21.27 1.93
CA PHE A 39 -29.40 20.01 1.79
C PHE A 39 -28.95 20.03 0.33
N SER A 40 -27.74 20.54 0.12
CA SER A 40 -27.09 20.56 -1.18
C SER A 40 -27.02 19.10 -1.55
N SER A 41 -27.77 18.73 -2.58
CA SER A 41 -27.82 17.40 -3.15
C SER A 41 -26.40 16.87 -3.23
N ILE A 42 -26.02 16.04 -2.26
CA ILE A 42 -24.75 15.32 -2.27
C ILE A 42 -24.79 14.58 -3.60
N ASP A 43 -23.82 14.88 -4.46
CA ASP A 43 -23.78 14.43 -5.83
C ASP A 43 -23.72 12.89 -5.86
N ILE A 44 -24.91 12.26 -5.91
CA ILE A 44 -25.13 10.81 -5.81
C ILE A 44 -24.32 10.09 -6.91
N SER A 45 -24.11 10.78 -8.03
CA SER A 45 -23.28 10.36 -9.17
C SER A 45 -21.87 9.91 -8.78
N HIS A 46 -21.19 10.64 -7.89
CA HIS A 46 -19.81 10.28 -7.53
C HIS A 46 -19.74 9.03 -6.64
N ASN A 47 -20.79 8.82 -5.84
CA ASN A 47 -20.89 7.67 -4.94
C ASN A 47 -21.28 6.38 -5.70
N GLU A 48 -22.07 6.51 -6.77
CA GLU A 48 -22.41 5.39 -7.66
C GLU A 48 -21.18 4.84 -8.40
N GLN A 49 -20.28 5.70 -8.88
CA GLN A 49 -19.04 5.25 -9.54
C GLN A 49 -18.11 4.51 -8.58
N TRP A 50 -17.98 4.98 -7.34
CA TRP A 50 -17.18 4.30 -6.32
C TRP A 50 -17.80 2.97 -5.90
N LEU A 51 -19.12 2.91 -5.72
CA LEU A 51 -19.83 1.66 -5.41
C LEU A 51 -19.73 0.65 -6.55
N GLN A 52 -19.87 1.09 -7.80
CA GLN A 52 -19.69 0.21 -8.96
C GLN A 52 -18.26 -0.33 -9.03
N HIS A 53 -17.26 0.51 -8.82
CA HIS A 53 -15.86 0.07 -8.77
C HIS A 53 -15.59 -0.92 -7.63
N LEU A 54 -16.19 -0.71 -6.44
CA LEU A 54 -16.11 -1.65 -5.32
C LEU A 54 -16.73 -3.01 -5.69
N PHE A 55 -17.89 -3.01 -6.35
CA PHE A 55 -18.53 -4.25 -6.81
C PHE A 55 -17.76 -4.94 -7.93
N ASP A 56 -17.13 -4.19 -8.84
CA ASP A 56 -16.30 -4.75 -9.90
C ASP A 56 -15.03 -5.39 -9.30
N VAL A 57 -14.36 -4.74 -8.34
CA VAL A 57 -13.20 -5.30 -7.61
C VAL A 57 -13.57 -6.54 -6.81
N LEU A 58 -14.73 -6.54 -6.14
CA LEU A 58 -15.21 -7.72 -5.39
C LEU A 58 -15.68 -8.85 -6.33
N ALA A 59 -16.27 -8.52 -7.47
CA ALA A 59 -16.64 -9.50 -8.49
C ALA A 59 -15.40 -10.12 -9.15
N GLU A 60 -14.33 -9.34 -9.37
CA GLU A 60 -13.06 -9.87 -9.86
C GLU A 60 -12.41 -10.86 -8.88
N ASP A 61 -12.63 -10.70 -7.57
CA ASP A 61 -12.05 -11.58 -6.54
C ASP A 61 -12.93 -12.83 -6.23
N GLU A 62 -14.27 -12.73 -6.33
CA GLU A 62 -15.17 -13.84 -6.03
C GLU A 62 -15.51 -14.76 -7.22
N VAL A 63 -15.32 -14.31 -8.47
CA VAL A 63 -15.77 -15.11 -9.64
C VAL A 63 -14.95 -16.39 -9.82
N ASP A 64 -13.72 -16.48 -9.31
CA ASP A 64 -12.88 -17.68 -9.47
C ASP A 64 -13.00 -18.72 -8.33
N HIS A 65 -13.59 -18.37 -7.18
CA HIS A 65 -13.63 -19.28 -6.02
C HIS A 65 -14.80 -20.26 -6.02
N TYR A 66 -15.93 -19.93 -6.66
CA TYR A 66 -17.08 -20.84 -6.75
C TYR A 66 -17.45 -21.32 -8.16
N SER A 67 -16.99 -20.65 -9.24
CA SER A 67 -17.38 -21.05 -10.60
C SER A 67 -16.43 -22.08 -11.25
N ASN A 68 -15.14 -22.09 -10.87
CA ASN A 68 -14.16 -23.04 -11.42
C ASN A 68 -14.33 -24.49 -10.91
N PHE A 69 -15.18 -24.73 -9.91
CA PHE A 69 -15.47 -26.09 -9.46
C PHE A 69 -16.69 -26.72 -10.13
N LEU A 70 -17.51 -25.96 -10.86
CA LEU A 70 -18.80 -26.48 -11.37
C LEU A 70 -19.12 -26.19 -12.83
N TYR A 71 -18.39 -25.32 -13.52
CA TYR A 71 -18.60 -25.13 -14.96
C TYR A 71 -17.26 -25.04 -15.68
N TYR A 72 -16.78 -26.19 -16.16
CA TYR A 72 -16.03 -26.27 -17.41
C TYR A 72 -16.88 -25.57 -18.48
N LYS A 73 -16.69 -24.26 -18.62
CA LYS A 73 -17.25 -23.47 -19.70
C LYS A 73 -16.61 -24.02 -20.96
N GLY A 74 -17.40 -24.80 -21.71
CA GLY A 74 -16.96 -25.51 -22.90
C GLY A 74 -16.47 -24.54 -23.97
N GLU A 75 -15.21 -24.13 -23.88
CA GLU A 75 -14.38 -24.06 -25.06
C GLU A 75 -14.37 -25.48 -25.61
N THR A 76 -15.06 -25.64 -26.73
CA THR A 76 -15.21 -26.89 -27.46
C THR A 76 -13.82 -27.36 -27.89
N CYS A 77 -13.09 -27.98 -26.98
CA CYS A 77 -12.17 -29.04 -27.34
C CYS A 77 -13.01 -30.00 -28.17
N ASP A 78 -12.66 -30.09 -29.45
CA ASP A 78 -13.35 -30.88 -30.48
C ASP A 78 -13.67 -32.25 -29.87
N SER A 79 -14.93 -32.44 -29.42
CA SER A 79 -15.25 -33.41 -28.35
C SER A 79 -15.24 -34.86 -28.83
N LYS A 80 -14.65 -35.10 -30.00
CA LYS A 80 -14.59 -36.39 -30.67
C LYS A 80 -13.48 -37.29 -30.13
N ASP A 81 -12.55 -36.74 -29.36
CA ASP A 81 -11.38 -37.50 -28.88
C ASP A 81 -11.47 -37.99 -27.43
N ILE A 82 -12.51 -37.62 -26.67
CA ILE A 82 -12.64 -38.03 -25.26
C ILE A 82 -13.24 -39.44 -25.13
N ASP A 83 -14.20 -39.80 -25.99
CA ASP A 83 -14.88 -41.11 -25.93
C ASP A 83 -13.98 -42.30 -26.33
N GLY A 84 -12.78 -42.03 -26.86
CA GLY A 84 -11.80 -43.06 -27.25
C GLY A 84 -10.54 -43.13 -26.39
N MET A 85 -10.37 -42.27 -25.37
CA MET A 85 -9.18 -42.29 -24.53
C MET A 85 -9.21 -43.47 -23.56
N SER A 86 -8.04 -44.07 -23.33
CA SER A 86 -7.88 -45.02 -22.23
C SER A 86 -8.09 -44.30 -20.88
N GLU A 87 -8.47 -45.05 -19.85
CA GLU A 87 -8.62 -44.50 -18.49
C GLU A 87 -7.31 -43.86 -17.99
N GLU A 88 -6.17 -44.40 -18.42
CA GLU A 88 -4.84 -43.87 -18.10
C GLU A 88 -4.58 -42.51 -18.79
N ASP A 89 -4.94 -42.40 -20.08
CA ASP A 89 -4.82 -41.14 -20.83
C ASP A 89 -5.75 -40.06 -20.27
N TYR A 90 -6.97 -40.43 -19.88
CA TYR A 90 -7.90 -39.52 -19.22
C TYR A 90 -7.37 -39.04 -17.87
N ALA A 91 -6.84 -39.93 -17.02
CA ALA A 91 -6.22 -39.55 -15.75
C ALA A 91 -4.98 -38.65 -15.96
N ALA A 92 -4.18 -38.90 -16.99
CA ALA A 92 -3.05 -38.04 -17.36
C ALA A 92 -3.53 -36.66 -17.83
N PHE A 93 -4.60 -36.60 -18.61
CA PHE A 93 -5.21 -35.36 -19.07
C PHE A 93 -5.71 -34.50 -17.90
N ILE A 94 -6.45 -35.09 -16.95
CA ILE A 94 -6.95 -34.38 -15.76
C ILE A 94 -5.78 -33.86 -14.92
N ARG A 95 -4.77 -34.69 -14.63
CA ARG A 95 -3.58 -34.24 -13.87
C ARG A 95 -2.85 -33.08 -14.56
N LYS A 96 -2.76 -33.10 -15.89
CA LYS A 96 -2.14 -32.01 -16.66
C LYS A 96 -2.97 -30.73 -16.59
N ALA A 97 -4.30 -30.83 -16.70
CA ALA A 97 -5.20 -29.70 -16.57
C ALA A 97 -5.12 -29.07 -15.17
N GLU A 98 -5.09 -29.90 -14.11
CA GLU A 98 -4.91 -29.45 -12.72
C GLU A 98 -3.58 -28.73 -12.53
N GLN A 99 -2.47 -29.29 -13.03
CA GLN A 99 -1.15 -28.64 -12.95
C GLN A 99 -1.12 -27.29 -13.68
N GLN A 100 -1.76 -27.19 -14.85
CA GLN A 100 -1.85 -25.93 -15.58
C GLN A 100 -2.70 -24.90 -14.83
N ALA A 101 -3.83 -25.31 -14.26
CA ALA A 101 -4.69 -24.43 -13.45
C ALA A 101 -3.95 -23.95 -12.20
N GLU A 102 -3.19 -24.82 -11.52
CA GLU A 102 -2.37 -24.45 -10.36
C GLU A 102 -1.29 -23.44 -10.74
N GLN A 103 -0.56 -23.67 -11.85
CA GLN A 103 0.43 -22.72 -12.34
C GLN A 103 -0.18 -21.35 -12.67
N GLN A 104 -1.36 -21.33 -13.30
CA GLN A 104 -2.07 -20.08 -13.58
C GLN A 104 -2.48 -19.35 -12.29
N ARG A 105 -2.99 -20.07 -11.29
CA ARG A 105 -3.33 -19.50 -9.97
C ARG A 105 -2.11 -18.88 -9.30
N LEU A 106 -0.97 -19.57 -9.31
CA LEU A 106 0.28 -19.05 -8.75
C LEU A 106 0.76 -17.79 -9.49
N MET A 107 0.69 -17.77 -10.82
CA MET A 107 1.04 -16.58 -11.60
C MET A 107 0.12 -15.39 -11.30
N ARG A 108 -1.20 -15.61 -11.23
CA ARG A 108 -2.18 -14.56 -10.90
C ARG A 108 -1.95 -14.00 -9.50
N HIS A 109 -1.78 -14.88 -8.51
CA HIS A 109 -1.48 -14.48 -7.14
C HIS A 109 -0.20 -13.63 -7.07
N TYR A 110 0.85 -14.03 -7.79
CA TYR A 110 2.08 -13.26 -7.87
C TYR A 110 1.86 -11.88 -8.50
N GLN A 111 1.11 -11.81 -9.61
CA GLN A 111 0.80 -10.53 -10.28
C GLN A 111 -0.03 -9.60 -9.38
N ALA A 112 -1.06 -10.13 -8.71
CA ALA A 112 -1.90 -9.37 -7.78
C ALA A 112 -1.07 -8.79 -6.63
N GLU A 113 -0.15 -9.58 -6.05
CA GLU A 113 0.72 -9.08 -4.98
C GLU A 113 1.68 -7.99 -5.49
N GLN A 114 2.20 -8.11 -6.73
CA GLN A 114 3.03 -7.05 -7.32
C GLN A 114 2.23 -5.75 -7.54
N ILE A 115 1.00 -5.84 -8.03
CA ILE A 115 0.11 -4.68 -8.20
C ILE A 115 -0.15 -4.03 -6.85
N ARG A 116 -0.55 -4.81 -5.84
CA ARG A 116 -0.79 -4.31 -4.48
C ARG A 116 0.43 -3.60 -3.89
N LEU A 117 1.62 -4.17 -4.07
CA LEU A 117 2.86 -3.55 -3.61
C LEU A 117 3.16 -2.23 -4.35
N GLN A 118 2.84 -2.15 -5.64
CA GLN A 118 2.98 -0.90 -6.40
C GLN A 118 2.01 0.18 -5.91
N GLU A 119 0.74 -0.17 -5.65
CA GLU A 119 -0.28 0.74 -5.11
C GLU A 119 0.14 1.30 -3.76
N ILE A 120 0.54 0.44 -2.82
CA ILE A 120 1.02 0.87 -1.49
C ILE A 120 2.20 1.86 -1.63
N ARG A 121 3.13 1.61 -2.55
CA ARG A 121 4.28 2.51 -2.76
C ARG A 121 3.85 3.83 -3.42
N HIS A 122 2.89 3.79 -4.33
CA HIS A 122 2.31 4.97 -4.95
C HIS A 122 1.61 5.87 -3.93
N GLU A 123 0.75 5.30 -3.08
CA GLU A 123 0.07 6.00 -1.99
C GLU A 123 1.06 6.66 -1.02
N ARG A 124 2.11 5.93 -0.63
CA ARG A 124 3.17 6.48 0.23
C ARG A 124 3.87 7.67 -0.41
N ARG A 125 4.12 7.63 -1.72
CA ARG A 125 4.71 8.76 -2.45
C ARG A 125 3.76 9.96 -2.49
N ILE A 126 2.46 9.75 -2.73
CA ILE A 126 1.46 10.82 -2.69
C ILE A 126 1.44 11.47 -1.30
N SER A 127 1.38 10.66 -0.24
CA SER A 127 1.41 11.15 1.14
C SER A 127 2.70 11.93 1.45
N TYR A 128 3.85 11.44 0.99
CA TYR A 128 5.14 12.11 1.09
C TYR A 128 5.13 13.51 0.45
N LEU A 129 4.63 13.61 -0.78
CA LEU A 129 4.52 14.88 -1.50
C LEU A 129 3.53 15.84 -0.81
N ALA A 130 2.41 15.32 -0.31
CA ALA A 130 1.44 16.10 0.45
C ALA A 130 2.06 16.66 1.74
N HIS A 131 2.83 15.86 2.47
CA HIS A 131 3.57 16.31 3.66
C HIS A 131 4.59 17.39 3.33
N TRP A 132 5.30 17.28 2.19
CA TRP A 132 6.19 18.35 1.73
C TRP A 132 5.46 19.66 1.44
N ASN A 133 4.31 19.60 0.77
CA ASN A 133 3.51 20.78 0.49
C ASN A 133 3.04 21.45 1.80
N GLN A 134 2.58 20.65 2.77
CA GLN A 134 2.20 21.15 4.09
C GLN A 134 3.40 21.76 4.83
N PHE A 135 4.56 21.11 4.75
CA PHE A 135 5.79 21.58 5.36
C PHE A 135 6.20 22.95 4.78
N ASP A 136 6.13 23.10 3.46
CA ASP A 136 6.46 24.35 2.77
C ASP A 136 5.53 25.51 3.17
N ILE A 137 4.23 25.22 3.34
CA ILE A 137 3.22 26.19 3.78
C ILE A 137 3.42 26.58 5.25
N ASN A 138 3.70 25.61 6.12
CA ASN A 138 3.78 25.80 7.58
C ASN A 138 5.10 26.42 8.07
N GLY A 139 5.91 26.98 7.16
CA GLY A 139 7.29 27.41 7.38
C GLY A 139 7.54 28.51 8.45
N GLN A 140 6.58 28.87 9.28
CA GLN A 140 6.76 29.84 10.38
C GLN A 140 7.03 29.21 11.74
N SER A 141 6.80 27.91 11.91
CA SER A 141 6.98 27.22 13.20
C SER A 141 8.41 26.68 13.40
N SER A 142 8.79 26.44 14.66
CA SER A 142 10.03 25.74 15.04
C SER A 142 9.99 24.33 14.46
N VAL A 143 10.91 24.01 13.54
CA VAL A 143 11.01 22.70 12.90
C VAL A 143 11.90 21.78 13.73
N VAL A 144 11.42 20.57 14.02
CA VAL A 144 12.19 19.47 14.62
C VAL A 144 12.55 18.46 13.54
N PHE A 145 13.64 17.69 13.76
CA PHE A 145 14.10 16.63 12.85
C PHE A 145 12.99 15.65 12.39
N LYS A 146 12.01 15.38 13.26
CA LYS A 146 10.92 14.44 13.00
C LYS A 146 9.82 15.03 12.12
N ASP A 147 9.72 16.35 12.04
CA ASP A 147 8.69 17.04 11.27
C ASP A 147 9.06 17.11 9.79
N ILE A 148 10.33 16.88 9.46
CA ILE A 148 10.83 16.82 8.09
C ILE A 148 10.22 15.59 7.42
N PRO A 149 9.57 15.74 6.25
CA PRO A 149 9.05 14.60 5.51
C PRO A 149 10.23 13.85 4.90
N TRP A 150 10.71 12.81 5.58
CA TRP A 150 11.72 11.91 5.05
C TRP A 150 11.05 10.86 4.16
N PRO A 151 11.68 10.47 3.04
CA PRO A 151 11.13 9.47 2.13
C PRO A 151 11.05 8.07 2.75
N THR A 152 11.84 7.78 3.79
CA THR A 152 11.83 6.46 4.47
C THR A 152 11.48 6.60 5.95
N THR A 153 10.93 5.53 6.52
CA THR A 153 10.58 5.47 7.95
C THR A 153 11.80 5.29 8.85
N ASP A 154 12.88 4.68 8.34
CA ASP A 154 14.13 4.52 9.07
C ASP A 154 15.09 5.70 8.86
N ILE A 155 14.77 6.80 9.54
CA ILE A 155 15.55 8.04 9.48
C ILE A 155 16.93 7.92 10.15
N ARG A 156 17.27 6.77 10.76
CA ARG A 156 18.60 6.60 11.40
C ARG A 156 19.66 6.19 10.40
N ARG A 157 19.26 5.60 9.28
CA ARG A 157 20.15 5.03 8.25
C ARG A 157 19.59 5.35 6.87
N LEU A 158 19.43 6.64 6.58
CA LEU A 158 18.90 7.06 5.30
C LEU A 158 20.02 6.98 4.26
N SER A 159 20.02 5.93 3.44
CA SER A 159 20.96 5.84 2.32
C SER A 159 20.34 6.41 1.05
N LYS A 160 21.18 6.93 0.15
CA LYS A 160 20.75 7.35 -1.19
C LYS A 160 19.98 6.25 -1.94
N VAL A 161 20.39 5.00 -1.78
CA VAL A 161 19.74 3.85 -2.43
C VAL A 161 18.30 3.66 -1.93
N ASP A 162 18.06 3.81 -0.62
CA ASP A 162 16.72 3.67 -0.06
C ASP A 162 15.80 4.82 -0.51
N VAL A 163 16.35 6.02 -0.66
CA VAL A 163 15.62 7.18 -1.19
C VAL A 163 15.26 6.96 -2.66
N GLU A 164 16.22 6.50 -3.47
CA GLU A 164 15.99 6.19 -4.88
C GLU A 164 14.95 5.07 -5.05
N ASP A 165 15.05 3.98 -4.29
CA ASP A 165 14.06 2.88 -4.34
C ASP A 165 12.65 3.37 -3.99
N PHE A 166 12.53 4.17 -2.92
CA PHE A 166 11.25 4.75 -2.51
C PHE A 166 10.63 5.64 -3.61
N LEU A 167 11.42 6.55 -4.16
CA LEU A 167 10.93 7.55 -5.12
C LEU A 167 10.65 6.93 -6.49
N LEU A 168 11.50 6.00 -6.93
CA LEU A 168 11.47 5.47 -8.30
C LEU A 168 10.69 4.16 -8.43
N SER A 169 10.28 3.55 -7.32
CA SER A 169 9.57 2.28 -7.38
C SER A 169 8.34 2.32 -8.30
N GLY A 170 8.29 1.40 -9.25
CA GLY A 170 7.15 1.23 -10.17
C GLY A 170 7.15 2.20 -11.36
N ILE A 171 8.11 3.12 -11.44
CA ILE A 171 8.24 4.02 -12.59
C ILE A 171 9.13 3.36 -13.64
N LYS A 172 8.64 3.31 -14.87
CA LYS A 172 9.39 2.77 -16.02
C LYS A 172 9.86 3.86 -16.99
N ASP A 173 9.27 5.06 -16.91
CA ASP A 173 9.59 6.15 -17.81
C ASP A 173 10.80 6.96 -17.34
N ASP A 174 11.86 6.99 -18.16
CA ASP A 174 13.10 7.70 -17.87
C ASP A 174 12.91 9.23 -17.77
N SER A 175 11.91 9.79 -18.45
CA SER A 175 11.63 11.22 -18.39
C SER A 175 11.02 11.59 -17.04
N GLU A 176 10.08 10.79 -16.56
CA GLU A 176 9.45 10.90 -15.24
C GLU A 176 10.48 10.68 -14.12
N ILE A 177 11.33 9.64 -14.21
CA ILE A 177 12.41 9.37 -13.26
C ILE A 177 13.31 10.61 -13.11
N ARG A 178 13.78 11.19 -14.22
CA ARG A 178 14.63 12.39 -14.19
C ARG A 178 13.91 13.60 -13.59
N SER A 179 12.63 13.76 -13.87
CA SER A 179 11.81 14.84 -13.30
C SER A 179 11.72 14.72 -11.78
N ILE A 180 11.42 13.53 -11.26
CA ILE A 180 11.29 13.25 -9.83
C ILE A 180 12.63 13.45 -9.12
N LEU A 181 13.71 12.87 -9.64
CA LEU A 181 15.04 13.03 -9.05
C LEU A 181 15.48 14.49 -9.01
N ARG A 182 15.18 15.27 -10.06
CA ARG A 182 15.49 16.70 -10.09
C ARG A 182 14.70 17.49 -9.06
N GLN A 183 13.40 17.20 -8.90
CA GLN A 183 12.59 17.83 -7.86
C GLN A 183 13.14 17.51 -6.47
N GLU A 184 13.54 16.26 -6.26
CA GLU A 184 14.10 15.81 -4.99
C GLU A 184 15.45 16.44 -4.68
N GLN A 185 16.33 16.52 -5.67
CA GLN A 185 17.61 17.22 -5.55
C GLN A 185 17.41 18.69 -5.15
N ILE A 186 16.35 19.35 -5.64
CA ILE A 186 16.01 20.73 -5.25
C ILE A 186 15.47 20.79 -3.81
N ARG A 187 14.71 19.79 -3.35
CA ARG A 187 14.22 19.70 -1.95
C ARG A 187 15.34 19.46 -0.96
N PHE A 188 16.29 18.59 -1.30
CA PHE A 188 17.45 18.26 -0.47
C PHE A 188 18.68 19.09 -0.80
N HIS A 189 18.57 20.15 -1.62
CA HIS A 189 19.73 20.99 -1.88
C HIS A 189 20.20 21.69 -0.58
N PRO A 190 21.49 21.62 -0.23
CA PRO A 190 22.01 22.23 1.00
C PRO A 190 21.61 23.69 1.18
N ASP A 191 21.63 24.50 0.11
CA ASP A 191 21.25 25.93 0.18
C ASP A 191 19.81 26.18 0.63
N ARG A 192 18.87 25.28 0.27
CA ARG A 192 17.48 25.39 0.74
C ARG A 192 17.44 25.19 2.26
N TRP A 193 18.17 24.19 2.76
CA TRP A 193 18.26 23.85 4.17
C TRP A 193 18.96 24.92 5.00
N HIS A 194 19.98 25.61 4.48
CA HIS A 194 20.60 26.74 5.18
C HIS A 194 19.60 27.84 5.55
N ARG A 195 18.54 28.04 4.77
CA ARG A 195 17.47 29.01 5.09
C ARG A 195 16.58 28.51 6.22
N TRP A 196 16.32 27.21 6.28
CA TRP A 196 15.42 26.58 7.24
C TRP A 196 16.07 26.29 8.59
N ILE A 197 17.37 25.99 8.58
CA ILE A 197 18.17 25.71 9.77
C ILE A 197 18.15 26.86 10.78
N LYS A 198 17.97 28.10 10.32
CA LYS A 198 17.77 29.27 11.19
C LYS A 198 16.54 29.14 12.11
N ARG A 199 15.56 28.30 11.75
CA ARG A 199 14.32 28.06 12.50
C ARG A 199 14.44 26.93 13.54
N MET A 200 15.56 26.21 13.55
CA MET A 200 15.74 25.06 14.43
C MET A 200 16.31 25.49 15.79
N PRO A 201 15.78 24.97 16.90
CA PRO A 201 16.19 25.39 18.24
C PRO A 201 17.57 24.86 18.67
N SER A 202 18.02 23.73 18.12
CA SER A 202 19.22 23.02 18.60
C SER A 202 20.29 22.89 17.53
N GLU A 203 21.53 23.33 17.82
CA GLU A 203 22.69 23.14 16.95
C GLU A 203 22.97 21.66 16.63
N ARG A 204 22.71 20.77 17.59
CA ARG A 204 22.86 19.32 17.37
C ARG A 204 21.89 18.81 16.29
N GLN A 205 20.67 19.33 16.27
CA GLN A 205 19.69 18.97 15.24
C GLN A 205 20.07 19.56 13.88
N LYS A 206 20.50 20.83 13.85
CA LYS A 206 20.98 21.48 12.62
C LYS A 206 22.10 20.69 11.96
N LYS A 207 23.12 20.29 12.76
CA LYS A 207 24.23 19.47 12.28
C LYS A 207 23.75 18.14 11.73
N LYS A 208 22.89 17.44 12.48
CA LYS A 208 22.35 16.14 12.05
C LYS A 208 21.60 16.24 10.73
N ILE A 209 20.78 17.29 10.55
CA ILE A 209 20.01 17.49 9.32
C ILE A 209 20.93 17.78 8.16
N MET A 210 21.92 18.66 8.33
CA MET A 210 22.90 18.90 7.27
C MET A 210 23.69 17.66 6.89
N GLU A 211 24.13 16.86 7.87
CA GLU A 211 24.80 15.58 7.60
C GLU A 211 23.89 14.66 6.78
N THR A 212 22.62 14.52 7.18
CA THR A 212 21.63 13.66 6.49
C THR A 212 21.32 14.17 5.07
N VAL A 213 21.10 15.48 4.90
CA VAL A 213 20.82 16.12 3.60
C VAL A 213 22.02 15.96 2.64
N THR A 214 23.24 16.06 3.17
CA THR A 214 24.48 15.86 2.39
C THR A 214 24.67 14.40 1.99
N GLU A 215 24.25 13.44 2.82
CA GLU A 215 24.33 12.01 2.51
C GLU A 215 23.37 11.57 1.38
N ILE A 216 22.23 12.25 1.25
CA ILE A 216 21.19 11.95 0.25
C ILE A 216 21.46 12.62 -1.10
N SER A 217 22.01 13.84 -1.07
CA SER A 217 22.28 14.65 -2.27
C SER A 217 23.36 14.01 -3.15
#